data_AF-A0A842VL32-F1
#
_entry.id   AF-A0A842VL32-F1
#
_cell.length_a   1.000
_cell.length_b   1.000
_cell.length_c   1.000
_cell.angle_alpha   90.00
_cell.angle_beta   90.00
_cell.angle_gamma   90.00
#
_symmetry.space_group_name_H-M   'P 1'
#
loop_
_entity.id
_entity.type
_entity.pdbx_description
1 polymer ?
#
loop_
_entity_poly.entity_id
_entity_poly.type
_entity_poly.pdbx_seq_one_letter_code
_entity_poly.pdbx_strand_id
1 'polypeptide(L)'
;MSKNLVRIEGINAVMAEKLSFEGIKTIEQVTTTNLNEFCSILDLDIPSAEKIIKSAEDLLLEEEPEKVPPDQELTSKYSMKTTAKRDMDENEEKNT
;
A
#
# COMPACT_ATOMS: atom_id res chain seq x y z
N MET A 1 -15.04 3.85 -3.44
CA MET A 1 -15.50 3.07 -2.27
C MET A 1 -15.44 3.99 -1.06
N SER A 2 -16.57 4.33 -0.45
CA SER A 2 -16.59 5.18 0.75
C SER A 2 -16.02 4.36 1.92
N LYS A 3 -14.78 4.65 2.35
CA LYS A 3 -14.18 3.96 3.50
C LYS A 3 -14.84 4.47 4.78
N ASN A 4 -15.39 3.57 5.59
CA ASN A 4 -16.00 3.94 6.87
C ASN A 4 -14.94 4.52 7.82
N LEU A 5 -15.10 5.78 8.21
CA LEU A 5 -14.22 6.47 9.18
C LEU A 5 -14.10 5.74 10.53
N VAL A 6 -15.11 4.96 10.89
CA VAL A 6 -15.15 4.13 12.10
C VAL A 6 -14.08 3.03 12.12
N ARG A 7 -13.42 2.76 10.97
CA ARG A 7 -12.28 1.84 10.92
C ARG A 7 -11.01 2.40 11.56
N ILE A 8 -10.90 3.72 11.64
CA ILE A 8 -9.73 4.39 12.23
C ILE A 8 -9.76 4.18 13.75
N GLU A 9 -8.66 3.71 14.30
CA GLU A 9 -8.55 3.50 15.73
C GLU A 9 -8.64 4.84 16.47
N GLY A 10 -9.58 4.92 17.42
CA GLY A 10 -9.88 6.15 18.15
C GLY A 10 -11.02 6.99 17.57
N ILE A 11 -11.60 6.63 16.42
CA ILE A 11 -12.81 7.28 15.90
C ILE A 11 -14.07 6.50 16.30
N ASN A 12 -14.89 7.13 17.14
CA ASN A 12 -16.22 6.62 17.49
C ASN A 12 -17.27 7.01 16.46
N ALA A 13 -18.43 6.34 16.47
CA ALA A 13 -19.55 6.66 15.57
C ALA A 13 -19.99 8.13 15.63
N VAL A 14 -20.00 8.72 16.83
CA VAL A 14 -20.33 10.15 17.04
C VAL A 14 -19.28 11.07 16.41
N MET A 15 -18.00 10.71 16.49
CA MET A 15 -16.91 11.48 15.87
C MET A 15 -16.98 11.37 14.35
N ALA A 16 -17.27 10.18 13.82
CA ALA A 16 -17.48 9.98 12.39
C ALA A 16 -18.67 10.79 11.85
N GLU A 17 -19.75 10.92 12.63
CA GLU A 17 -20.90 11.75 12.27
C GLU A 17 -20.54 13.25 12.23
N LYS A 18 -19.81 13.74 13.24
CA LYS A 18 -19.28 15.12 13.25
C LYS A 18 -18.39 15.40 12.03
N LEU A 19 -17.46 14.50 11.73
CA LEU A 19 -16.60 14.63 10.55
C LEU A 19 -17.42 14.65 9.25
N SER A 20 -18.43 13.78 9.15
CA SER A 20 -19.33 13.76 8.01
C SER A 20 -20.16 15.04 7.88
N PHE A 21 -20.53 15.67 9.01
CA PHE A 21 -21.23 16.95 9.04
C PHE A 21 -20.35 18.09 8.51
N GLU A 22 -19.06 18.06 8.85
CA GLU A 22 -18.04 18.98 8.33
C GLU A 22 -17.58 18.64 6.89
N GLY A 23 -18.14 17.59 6.29
CA GLY A 23 -17.85 17.19 4.91
C GLY A 23 -16.67 16.22 4.74
N ILE A 24 -16.04 15.81 5.83
CA ILE A 24 -14.98 14.78 5.85
C ILE A 24 -15.65 13.40 5.87
N LYS A 25 -15.54 12.69 4.75
CA LYS A 25 -16.24 11.40 4.52
C LYS A 25 -15.29 10.24 4.25
N THR A 26 -14.01 10.52 4.02
CA THR A 26 -13.01 9.49 3.66
C THR A 26 -11.79 9.56 4.57
N ILE A 27 -11.10 8.42 4.71
CA ILE A 27 -9.86 8.30 5.50
C ILE A 27 -8.76 9.22 4.92
N GLU A 28 -8.69 9.36 3.60
CA GLU A 28 -7.76 10.27 2.91
C GLU A 28 -8.00 11.75 3.26
N GLN A 29 -9.27 12.12 3.50
CA GLN A 29 -9.59 13.49 3.92
C GLN A 29 -9.13 13.73 5.36
N VAL A 30 -9.22 12.72 6.24
CA VAL A 30 -8.72 12.83 7.61
C VAL A 30 -7.21 13.12 7.63
N THR A 31 -6.43 12.43 6.79
CA THR A 31 -4.97 12.63 6.73
C THR A 31 -4.54 13.95 6.08
N THR A 32 -5.40 14.54 5.25
CA THR A 32 -5.12 15.82 4.57
C THR A 32 -5.69 17.03 5.29
N THR A 33 -6.50 16.83 6.33
CA THR A 33 -7.09 17.91 7.13
C THR A 33 -6.02 18.58 8.01
N ASN A 34 -6.15 19.89 8.23
CA ASN A 34 -5.28 20.60 9.15
C ASN A 34 -5.48 20.10 10.58
N LEU A 35 -4.38 19.80 11.28
CA LEU A 35 -4.38 19.30 12.65
C LEU A 35 -5.17 20.18 13.62
N ASN A 36 -5.05 21.51 13.51
CA ASN A 36 -5.76 22.45 14.39
C ASN A 36 -7.27 22.45 14.13
N GLU A 37 -7.68 22.36 12.87
CA GLU A 37 -9.09 22.28 12.48
C GLU A 37 -9.69 20.96 12.96
N PHE A 38 -8.96 19.85 12.76
CA PHE A 38 -9.36 18.52 13.20
C PHE A 38 -9.56 18.45 14.72
N CYS A 39 -8.62 19.01 15.50
CA CYS A 39 -8.75 19.14 16.95
C CYS A 39 -10.02 19.93 17.33
N SER A 40 -10.30 21.02 16.62
CA SER A 40 -11.45 21.89 16.90
C SER A 40 -12.79 21.20 16.60
N ILE A 41 -12.87 20.41 15.53
CA ILE A 41 -14.08 19.67 15.14
C ILE A 41 -14.42 18.58 16.16
N LEU A 42 -13.40 17.85 16.60
CA LEU A 42 -13.57 16.68 17.47
C LEU A 42 -13.48 17.00 18.96
N ASP A 43 -13.09 18.23 19.31
CA ASP A 43 -12.82 18.66 20.69
C ASP A 43 -11.77 17.76 21.35
N LEU A 44 -10.64 17.57 20.64
CA LEU A 44 -9.53 16.72 21.04
C LEU A 44 -8.26 17.54 21.23
N ASP A 45 -7.37 17.03 22.07
CA ASP A 45 -6.01 17.54 22.19
C ASP A 45 -5.14 17.11 21.00
N ILE A 46 -4.15 17.94 20.68
CA ILE A 46 -3.22 17.74 19.56
C ILE A 46 -2.60 16.32 19.57
N PRO A 47 -2.09 15.79 20.70
CA PRO A 47 -1.50 14.45 20.74
C PRO A 47 -2.50 13.33 20.38
N SER A 48 -3.77 13.49 20.74
CA SER A 48 -4.80 12.50 20.40
C SER A 48 -5.18 12.59 18.92
N ALA A 49 -5.29 13.80 18.39
CA ALA A 49 -5.53 14.02 16.97
C ALA A 49 -4.41 13.43 16.09
N GLU A 50 -3.14 13.61 16.47
CA GLU A 50 -2.00 13.03 15.74
C GLU A 50 -2.06 11.49 15.70
N LYS A 51 -2.45 10.85 16.80
CA LYS A 51 -2.61 9.37 16.83
C LYS A 51 -3.68 8.90 15.86
N ILE A 52 -4.81 9.61 15.79
CA ILE A 52 -5.92 9.28 14.90
C ILE A 52 -5.50 9.45 13.44
N ILE A 53 -4.81 10.55 13.10
CA ILE A 53 -4.29 10.78 11.75
C ILE A 53 -3.28 9.70 11.36
N LYS A 54 -2.37 9.34 12.27
CA LYS A 54 -1.41 8.26 12.02
C LYS A 54 -2.09 6.91 11.80
N SER A 55 -3.11 6.58 12.59
CA SER A 55 -3.91 5.36 12.37
C SER A 55 -4.63 5.38 11.01
N ALA A 56 -5.10 6.55 10.57
CA ALA A 56 -5.68 6.73 9.25
C ALA A 56 -4.65 6.52 8.13
N GLU A 57 -3.40 7.02 8.30
CA GLU A 57 -2.29 6.79 7.37
C GLU A 57 -1.90 5.31 7.28
N ASP A 58 -1.78 4.63 8.42
CA ASP A 58 -1.43 3.21 8.49
C ASP A 58 -2.49 2.36 7.76
N LEU A 59 -3.79 2.68 7.92
CA LEU A 59 -4.88 2.02 7.19
C LEU A 59 -4.86 2.28 5.67
N LEU A 60 -4.37 3.44 5.23
CA LEU A 60 -4.19 3.71 3.81
C LEU A 60 -3.00 2.91 3.25
N LEU A 61 -1.96 2.70 4.06
CA LEU A 61 -0.78 1.92 3.69
C LEU A 61 -1.08 0.42 3.60
N GLU A 62 -1.87 -0.14 4.54
CA GLU A 62 -2.26 -1.56 4.55
C GLU A 62 -3.14 -1.96 3.36
N GLU A 63 -3.88 -1.01 2.78
CA GLU A 63 -4.68 -1.27 1.56
C GLU A 63 -3.85 -1.21 0.26
N GLU A 64 -2.62 -0.65 0.28
CA GLU A 64 -1.69 -0.88 -0.82
C GLU A 64 -1.16 -2.32 -0.71
N PRO A 65 -1.40 -3.21 -1.70
CA PRO A 65 -0.74 -4.50 -1.69
C PRO A 65 0.76 -4.25 -1.62
N GLU A 66 1.43 -4.88 -0.65
CA GLU A 66 2.88 -4.84 -0.45
C GLU A 66 3.58 -4.70 -1.80
N LYS A 67 4.21 -3.54 -2.04
CA LYS A 67 5.27 -3.46 -3.04
C LYS A 67 6.38 -4.37 -2.51
N VAL A 68 6.32 -5.64 -2.95
CA VAL A 68 7.40 -6.60 -2.88
C VAL A 68 8.72 -5.85 -3.12
N PRO A 69 9.71 -5.96 -2.23
CA PRO A 69 10.96 -5.23 -2.37
C PRO A 69 11.59 -5.58 -3.72
N PRO A 70 12.02 -4.60 -4.53
CA PRO A 70 12.80 -4.88 -5.73
C PRO A 70 14.16 -5.40 -5.27
N ASP A 71 14.72 -6.36 -6.00
CA ASP A 71 16.10 -6.85 -5.85
C ASP A 71 16.38 -7.95 -4.81
N GLN A 72 15.52 -8.97 -4.72
CA GLN A 72 16.11 -10.31 -4.73
C GLN A 72 16.34 -10.72 -6.17
N GLU A 73 17.52 -10.36 -6.70
CA GLU A 73 18.08 -11.08 -7.84
C GLU A 73 18.02 -12.57 -7.50
N LEU A 74 17.19 -13.31 -8.23
CA LEU A 74 17.38 -14.74 -8.45
C LEU A 74 18.74 -14.88 -9.15
N THR A 75 19.83 -14.75 -8.39
CA THR A 75 21.13 -15.24 -8.83
C THR A 75 20.98 -16.76 -8.86
N SER A 76 20.48 -17.24 -9.99
CA SER A 76 20.40 -18.63 -10.34
C SER A 76 21.84 -19.10 -10.42
N LYS A 77 22.45 -19.42 -9.27
CA LYS A 77 23.79 -20.00 -9.13
C LYS A 77 23.82 -21.46 -9.61
N TYR A 78 22.90 -21.86 -10.49
CA TYR A 78 23.16 -22.94 -11.45
C TYR A 78 23.92 -22.35 -12.63
N SER A 79 25.17 -22.01 -12.31
CA SER A 79 26.25 -21.92 -13.28
C SER A 79 26.23 -23.23 -14.06
N MET A 80 25.81 -23.20 -15.33
CA MET A 80 25.92 -24.33 -16.26
C MET A 80 27.39 -24.67 -16.43
N LYS A 81 27.93 -25.46 -15.50
CA LYS A 81 29.13 -26.23 -15.71
C LYS A 81 28.74 -27.35 -16.64
N THR A 82 29.10 -27.24 -17.92
CA THR A 82 30.10 -28.11 -18.56
C THR A 82 30.11 -27.87 -20.07
N THR A 83 31.20 -27.26 -20.52
CA THR A 83 31.87 -27.56 -21.79
C THR A 83 31.86 -29.06 -22.08
N ALA A 84 31.52 -29.45 -23.32
CA ALA A 84 32.36 -30.31 -24.16
C ALA A 84 31.60 -30.89 -25.37
N LYS A 85 32.18 -30.61 -26.55
CA LYS A 85 32.32 -31.48 -27.74
C LYS A 85 31.06 -31.71 -28.58
N ARG A 86 31.05 -31.24 -29.83
CA ARG A 86 31.74 -31.75 -31.05
C ARG A 86 30.92 -32.88 -31.68
N ASP A 87 30.96 -32.88 -33.01
CA ASP A 87 30.54 -33.92 -33.95
C ASP A 87 29.09 -33.71 -34.43
N MET A 88 28.86 -33.23 -35.65
CA MET A 88 29.23 -33.70 -37.01
C MET A 88 27.97 -34.25 -37.66
N ASP A 89 27.79 -33.85 -38.92
CA ASP A 89 27.08 -34.59 -39.97
C ASP A 89 25.57 -34.80 -39.76
N GLU A 90 24.72 -34.81 -40.76
CA GLU A 90 24.77 -34.62 -42.21
C GLU A 90 23.29 -34.69 -42.60
N ASN A 91 22.97 -34.15 -43.78
CA ASN A 91 21.85 -34.63 -44.60
C ASN A 91 20.42 -34.39 -44.04
N GLU A 92 19.42 -34.14 -44.86
CA GLU A 92 19.24 -34.32 -46.30
C GLU A 92 17.99 -33.46 -46.63
N GLU A 93 17.97 -32.86 -47.82
CA GLU A 93 16.85 -32.89 -48.76
C GLU A 93 15.41 -32.60 -48.27
N LYS A 94 14.52 -31.92 -48.97
CA LYS A 94 14.35 -31.44 -50.35
C LYS A 94 13.07 -30.60 -50.23
N ASN A 95 13.03 -29.43 -50.84
CA ASN A 95 12.21 -29.21 -52.03
C ASN A 95 10.75 -29.69 -51.89
N THR A 96 9.83 -28.75 -51.64
CA THR A 96 8.54 -28.68 -52.35
C THR A 96 7.98 -27.27 -52.28
#